data_AF-A0A7J4MBU3-F1
#
_entry.id   AF-A0A7J4MBU3-F1
#
_cell.length_a   1.000
_cell.length_b   1.000
_cell.length_c   1.000
_cell.angle_alpha   90.00
_cell.angle_beta   90.00
_cell.angle_gamma   90.00
#
_symmetry.space_group_name_H-M   'P 1'
#
loop_
_entity.id
_entity.type
_entity.pdbx_description
1 polymer ?
#
loop_
_entity_poly.entity_id
_entity_poly.type
_entity_poly.pdbx_seq_one_letter_code
_entity_poly.pdbx_strand_id
1 'polypeptide(L)'
;MEWIPKGWKPKLVAVDIDGTLTDANKRLHVGAVEALRALEAAGIPVVICTGNTRPIAYGLWRFIGLSGPLVCENGGVLWYPNGDVVLRAEGSEAEEACRWAAEQLPGIDADGIATNRWRESEWCLKTDEDMEAIQAALSNSRWSHLTVLRTGFAIHVMDPCLSKGQGLAEVL
;
A
#
# COMPACT_ATOMS: atom_id res chain seq x y z
N MET A 1 10.72 -30.45 -8.25
CA MET A 1 10.39 -29.32 -9.14
C MET A 1 11.40 -28.23 -8.82
N GLU A 2 12.37 -27.95 -9.70
CA GLU A 2 13.23 -26.77 -9.56
C GLU A 2 12.45 -25.59 -10.14
N TRP A 3 11.91 -24.75 -9.26
CA TRP A 3 11.11 -23.58 -9.65
C TRP A 3 11.96 -22.43 -10.20
N ILE A 4 13.29 -22.52 -10.04
CA ILE A 4 14.25 -21.48 -10.36
C ILE A 4 15.44 -22.13 -11.08
N PRO A 5 15.91 -21.61 -12.23
CA PRO A 5 17.07 -22.15 -12.92
C PRO A 5 18.31 -22.14 -12.04
N LYS A 6 19.17 -23.16 -12.19
CA LYS A 6 20.44 -23.23 -11.47
C LYS A 6 21.30 -22.00 -11.78
N GLY A 7 21.74 -21.31 -10.73
CA GLY A 7 22.57 -20.09 -10.84
C GLY A 7 21.78 -18.82 -11.17
N TRP A 8 20.46 -18.87 -11.27
CA TRP A 8 19.64 -17.66 -11.38
C TRP A 8 19.72 -16.84 -10.08
N LYS A 9 19.82 -15.52 -10.25
CA LYS A 9 19.80 -14.55 -9.16
C LYS A 9 18.81 -13.43 -9.51
N PRO A 10 17.90 -13.04 -8.60
CA PRO A 10 17.03 -11.91 -8.86
C PRO A 10 17.86 -10.63 -8.95
N LYS A 11 17.46 -9.72 -9.84
CA LYS A 11 18.00 -8.35 -9.87
C LYS A 11 17.50 -7.52 -8.68
N LEU A 12 16.34 -7.88 -8.14
CA LEU A 12 15.60 -7.17 -7.11
C LEU A 12 14.58 -8.11 -6.48
N VAL A 13 14.22 -7.87 -5.21
CA VAL A 13 13.09 -8.54 -4.55
C VAL A 13 12.11 -7.50 -4.06
N ALA A 14 10.86 -7.56 -4.54
CA ALA A 14 9.77 -6.76 -4.01
C ALA A 14 9.03 -7.56 -2.92
N VAL A 15 8.75 -6.93 -1.78
CA VAL A 15 8.07 -7.57 -0.64
C VAL A 15 6.94 -6.69 -0.11
N ASP A 16 5.82 -7.31 0.22
CA ASP A 16 4.77 -6.65 1.00
C ASP A 16 5.14 -6.61 2.49
N ILE A 17 4.47 -5.76 3.27
CA ILE A 17 4.64 -5.73 4.73
C ILE A 17 3.66 -6.71 5.38
N ASP A 18 2.37 -6.42 5.24
CA ASP A 18 1.34 -7.05 6.05
C ASP A 18 1.04 -8.48 5.60
N GLY A 19 1.11 -9.43 6.54
CA GLY A 19 0.95 -10.86 6.23
C GLY A 19 2.11 -11.47 5.43
N THR A 20 3.17 -10.70 5.18
CA THR A 20 4.39 -11.16 4.49
C THR A 20 5.61 -11.01 5.40
N LEU A 21 5.92 -9.80 5.86
CA LEU A 21 6.95 -9.54 6.87
C LEU A 21 6.39 -9.58 8.29
N THR A 22 5.08 -9.49 8.45
CA THR A 22 4.38 -9.54 9.74
C THR A 22 3.54 -10.79 9.90
N ASP A 23 3.37 -11.21 11.15
CA ASP A 23 2.41 -12.26 11.51
C ASP A 23 0.96 -11.74 11.55
N ALA A 24 0.00 -12.62 11.89
CA ALA A 24 -1.42 -12.26 12.02
C ALA A 24 -1.69 -11.20 13.10
N ASN A 25 -0.76 -10.99 14.05
CA ASN A 25 -0.82 -9.96 15.08
C ASN A 25 -0.06 -8.68 14.67
N LYS A 26 0.36 -8.57 13.41
CA LYS A 26 1.10 -7.43 12.85
C LYS A 26 2.49 -7.25 13.47
N ARG A 27 3.04 -8.30 14.09
CA ARG A 27 4.40 -8.26 14.65
C ARG A 27 5.40 -8.60 13.56
N LEU A 28 6.44 -7.79 13.42
CA LEU A 28 7.51 -8.02 12.46
C LEU A 28 8.24 -9.33 12.77
N HIS A 29 8.38 -10.18 11.76
CA HIS A 29 9.06 -11.47 11.89
C HIS A 29 10.58 -11.28 11.78
N VAL A 30 11.32 -11.56 12.86
CA VAL A 30 12.77 -11.31 12.93
C VAL A 30 13.55 -12.08 11.85
N GLY A 31 13.18 -13.33 11.58
CA GLY A 31 13.81 -14.11 10.52
C GLY A 31 13.56 -13.54 9.11
N ALA A 32 12.46 -12.80 8.90
CA ALA A 32 12.22 -12.12 7.63
C ALA A 32 13.17 -10.92 7.50
N VAL A 33 13.36 -10.15 8.58
CA VAL A 33 14.35 -9.06 8.64
C VAL A 33 15.76 -9.55 8.33
N GLU A 34 16.16 -10.68 8.92
CA GLU A 34 17.47 -11.31 8.65
C GLU A 34 17.61 -11.71 7.18
N ALA A 35 16.57 -12.31 6.59
CA ALA A 35 16.56 -12.68 5.18
C ALA A 35 16.67 -11.46 4.25
N LEU A 36 15.95 -10.36 4.54
CA LEU A 36 16.06 -9.12 3.76
C LEU A 36 17.47 -8.51 3.85
N ARG A 37 18.09 -8.51 5.03
CA ARG A 37 19.48 -8.06 5.19
C ARG A 37 20.47 -8.93 4.43
N ALA A 38 20.23 -10.24 4.37
CA ALA A 38 21.06 -11.15 3.58
C ALA A 38 20.96 -10.88 2.06
N LEU A 39 19.77 -10.54 1.56
CA LEU A 39 19.58 -10.10 0.17
C LEU A 39 20.38 -8.82 -0.12
N GLU A 40 20.27 -7.81 0.73
CA GLU A 40 21.02 -6.55 0.61
C GLU A 40 22.54 -6.78 0.66
N ALA A 41 23.03 -7.59 1.60
CA ALA A 41 24.44 -7.96 1.69
C ALA A 41 24.95 -8.73 0.45
N ALA A 42 24.06 -9.46 -0.23
CA ALA A 42 24.35 -10.12 -1.49
C ALA A 42 24.24 -9.18 -2.71
N GLY A 43 23.97 -7.89 -2.52
CA GLY A 43 23.78 -6.91 -3.59
C GLY A 43 22.48 -7.09 -4.37
N ILE A 44 21.44 -7.62 -3.72
CA ILE A 44 20.07 -7.72 -4.25
C ILE A 44 19.24 -6.66 -3.53
N PRO A 45 18.89 -5.55 -4.18
CA PRO A 45 18.05 -4.52 -3.59
C PRO A 45 16.67 -5.08 -3.23
N VAL A 46 16.14 -4.62 -2.09
CA VAL A 46 14.78 -4.93 -1.67
C VAL A 46 13.90 -3.68 -1.83
N VAL A 47 12.74 -3.87 -2.47
CA VAL A 47 11.67 -2.86 -2.56
C VAL A 47 10.52 -3.25 -1.65
N ILE A 48 10.10 -2.35 -0.78
CA ILE A 48 8.85 -2.53 -0.04
C ILE A 48 7.70 -2.09 -0.95
N CYS A 49 6.71 -2.95 -1.12
CA CYS A 49 5.52 -2.72 -1.93
C CYS A 49 4.24 -2.99 -1.11
N THR A 50 3.65 -1.94 -0.55
CA THR A 50 2.66 -2.05 0.55
C THR A 50 1.45 -1.13 0.38
N GLY A 51 0.34 -1.50 1.04
CA GLY A 51 -0.84 -0.62 1.22
C GLY A 51 -0.71 0.35 2.41
N ASN A 52 0.41 0.29 3.14
CA ASN A 52 0.72 1.25 4.21
C ASN A 52 1.20 2.60 3.66
N THR A 53 1.12 3.60 4.53
CA THR A 53 1.62 4.95 4.26
C THR A 53 3.14 5.00 4.22
N ARG A 54 3.65 6.00 3.49
CA ARG A 54 5.09 6.21 3.31
C ARG A 54 5.88 6.31 4.63
N PRO A 55 5.41 6.97 5.71
CA PRO A 55 6.15 7.01 6.97
C PRO A 55 6.39 5.63 7.61
N ILE A 56 5.40 4.72 7.54
CA ILE A 56 5.52 3.35 8.07
C ILE A 56 6.55 2.57 7.24
N ALA A 57 6.40 2.61 5.91
CA ALA A 57 7.31 1.93 4.99
C ALA A 57 8.75 2.46 5.11
N TYR A 58 8.92 3.78 5.19
CA TYR A 58 10.22 4.43 5.38
C TYR A 58 10.89 4.04 6.70
N GLY A 59 10.13 3.93 7.78
CA GLY A 59 10.63 3.44 9.06
C GLY A 59 11.24 2.04 8.94
N LEU A 60 10.51 1.10 8.34
CA LEU A 60 11.01 -0.25 8.11
C LEU A 60 12.23 -0.25 7.19
N TRP A 61 12.16 0.45 6.06
CA TRP A 61 13.26 0.59 5.11
C TRP A 61 14.55 1.03 5.80
N ARG A 62 14.48 2.09 6.60
CA ARG A 62 15.62 2.68 7.30
C ARG A 62 16.19 1.75 8.37
N PHE A 63 15.35 1.14 9.20
CA PHE A 63 15.82 0.35 10.34
C PHE A 63 16.19 -1.09 9.98
N ILE A 64 15.64 -1.64 8.89
CA ILE A 64 16.08 -2.92 8.33
C ILE A 64 17.41 -2.73 7.58
N GLY A 65 17.59 -1.59 6.90
CA GLY A 65 18.78 -1.27 6.10
C GLY A 65 18.62 -1.64 4.63
N LEU A 66 17.46 -1.31 4.05
CA LEU A 66 17.15 -1.60 2.65
C LEU A 66 17.68 -0.50 1.73
N SER A 67 17.86 -0.83 0.44
CA SER A 67 18.43 0.10 -0.55
C SER A 67 17.50 0.44 -1.72
N GLY A 68 16.46 -0.37 -1.97
CA GLY A 68 15.52 -0.14 -3.07
C GLY A 68 14.54 1.02 -2.80
N PRO A 69 13.82 1.48 -3.84
CA PRO A 69 12.71 2.43 -3.68
C PRO A 69 11.55 1.84 -2.85
N LEU A 70 10.58 2.69 -2.53
CA LEU A 70 9.34 2.30 -1.85
C LEU A 70 8.14 2.51 -2.76
N VAL A 71 7.23 1.55 -2.73
CA VAL A 71 5.92 1.60 -3.35
C VAL A 71 4.89 1.52 -2.22
N CYS A 72 4.30 2.66 -1.88
CA CYS A 72 3.39 2.82 -0.75
C CYS A 72 1.95 3.05 -1.23
N GLU A 73 0.97 2.93 -0.32
CA GLU A 73 -0.44 3.20 -0.60
C GLU A 73 -0.94 2.48 -1.87
N ASN A 74 -0.64 1.18 -1.96
CA ASN A 74 -0.98 0.34 -3.11
C ASN A 74 -0.42 0.87 -4.44
N GLY A 75 0.72 1.55 -4.40
CA GLY A 75 1.36 2.14 -5.56
C GLY A 75 0.89 3.55 -5.88
N GLY A 76 0.18 4.23 -5.00
CA GLY A 76 -0.15 5.65 -5.13
C GLY A 76 0.97 6.60 -4.74
N VAL A 77 1.91 6.16 -3.90
CA VAL A 77 3.07 6.97 -3.49
C VAL A 77 4.36 6.20 -3.75
N LEU A 78 5.22 6.76 -4.59
CA LEU A 78 6.56 6.24 -4.84
C LEU A 78 7.58 7.11 -4.12
N TRP A 79 8.54 6.49 -3.45
CA TRP A 79 9.66 7.20 -2.82
C TRP A 79 10.98 6.59 -3.28
N TYR A 80 11.94 7.45 -3.60
CA TYR A 80 13.24 7.06 -4.09
C TYR A 80 14.34 7.37 -3.06
N PRO A 81 15.43 6.58 -3.00
CA PRO A 81 16.52 6.78 -2.02
C PRO A 81 17.21 8.15 -2.09
N ASN A 82 17.09 8.87 -3.20
CA ASN A 82 17.57 10.24 -3.36
C ASN A 82 16.68 11.30 -2.67
N GLY A 83 15.53 10.89 -2.13
CA GLY A 83 14.57 11.76 -1.45
C GLY A 83 13.36 12.14 -2.30
N ASP A 84 13.34 11.80 -3.59
CA ASP A 84 12.22 12.14 -4.48
C ASP A 84 10.94 11.38 -4.10
N VAL A 85 9.82 12.05 -4.31
CA VAL A 85 8.47 11.50 -4.08
C VAL A 85 7.65 11.73 -5.34
N VAL A 86 6.96 10.69 -5.80
CA VAL A 86 5.99 10.77 -6.90
C VAL A 86 4.64 10.33 -6.37
N LEU A 87 3.65 11.21 -6.47
CA LEU A 87 2.25 10.90 -6.23
C LEU A 87 1.60 10.50 -7.56
N ARG A 88 0.99 9.32 -7.60
CA ARG A 88 0.31 8.79 -8.80
C ARG A 88 -1.19 9.11 -8.83
N ALA A 89 -1.76 9.54 -7.70
CA ALA A 89 -3.10 10.07 -7.55
C ALA A 89 -3.16 11.02 -6.34
N GLU A 90 -4.21 11.84 -6.25
CA GLU A 90 -4.50 12.66 -5.07
C GLU A 90 -5.58 12.02 -4.20
N GLY A 91 -5.29 11.84 -2.90
CA GLY A 91 -6.25 11.25 -1.96
C GLY A 91 -7.43 12.16 -1.60
N SER A 92 -7.38 13.44 -1.96
CA SER A 92 -8.43 14.44 -1.66
C SER A 92 -9.78 14.08 -2.28
N GLU A 93 -9.79 13.59 -3.52
CA GLU A 93 -11.01 13.14 -4.19
C GLU A 93 -11.61 11.90 -3.51
N ALA A 94 -10.77 10.94 -3.10
CA ALA A 94 -11.21 9.77 -2.36
C ALA A 94 -11.77 10.13 -0.97
N GLU A 95 -11.17 11.12 -0.30
CA GLU A 95 -11.69 11.66 0.96
C GLU A 95 -13.07 12.30 0.75
N GLU A 96 -13.22 13.17 -0.23
CA GLU A 96 -14.51 13.80 -0.57
C GLU A 96 -15.59 12.75 -0.88
N ALA A 97 -15.24 11.71 -1.63
CA ALA A 97 -16.12 10.60 -1.95
C ALA A 97 -16.59 9.87 -0.69
N CYS A 98 -15.68 9.59 0.24
CA CYS A 98 -15.99 8.92 1.50
C CYS A 98 -16.88 9.79 2.41
N ARG A 99 -16.60 11.09 2.49
CA ARG A 99 -17.42 12.05 3.25
C ARG A 99 -18.84 12.12 2.68
N TRP A 100 -18.97 12.22 1.37
CA TRP A 100 -20.28 12.18 0.72
C TRP A 100 -21.01 10.85 0.95
N ALA A 101 -20.31 9.72 0.82
CA ALA A 101 -20.91 8.41 1.06
C ALA A 101 -21.47 8.28 2.49
N ALA A 102 -20.78 8.84 3.48
CA ALA A 102 -21.25 8.88 4.87
C ALA A 102 -22.48 9.76 5.08
N GLU A 103 -22.70 10.78 4.26
CA GLU A 103 -23.95 11.56 4.27
C GLU A 103 -25.13 10.76 3.70
N GLN A 104 -24.87 9.82 2.79
CA GLN A 104 -25.90 8.97 2.17
C GLN A 104 -26.19 7.69 2.95
N LEU A 105 -25.18 7.16 3.65
CA LEU A 105 -25.21 5.84 4.27
C LEU A 105 -25.00 5.96 5.79
N PRO A 106 -26.03 5.68 6.61
CA PRO A 106 -25.87 5.67 8.05
C PRO A 106 -24.90 4.57 8.47
N GLY A 107 -23.95 4.91 9.36
CA GLY A 107 -23.00 3.95 9.94
C GLY A 107 -21.61 3.95 9.30
N ILE A 108 -21.38 4.75 8.25
CA ILE A 108 -20.03 4.97 7.70
C ILE A 108 -19.33 6.07 8.49
N ASP A 109 -18.12 5.80 8.99
CA ASP A 109 -17.27 6.81 9.62
C ASP A 109 -16.29 7.37 8.59
N ALA A 110 -16.60 8.57 8.07
CA ALA A 110 -15.80 9.20 7.04
C ALA A 110 -14.36 9.54 7.47
N ASP A 111 -14.08 9.65 8.77
CA ASP A 111 -12.71 9.86 9.25
C ASP A 111 -11.86 8.58 9.09
N GLY A 112 -12.52 7.41 9.03
CA GLY A 112 -11.94 6.14 8.65
C GLY A 112 -10.91 5.62 9.63
N ILE A 113 -9.69 5.37 9.14
CA ILE A 113 -8.57 4.84 9.95
C ILE A 113 -7.57 5.93 10.33
N ALA A 114 -6.92 5.77 11.50
CA ALA A 114 -5.97 6.77 12.01
C ALA A 114 -4.82 7.11 11.05
N THR A 115 -4.41 6.17 10.19
CA THR A 115 -3.34 6.38 9.22
C THR A 115 -3.71 7.28 8.04
N ASN A 116 -4.99 7.61 7.85
CA ASN A 116 -5.42 8.60 6.85
C ASN A 116 -4.70 9.94 7.00
N ARG A 117 -4.28 10.30 8.23
CA ARG A 117 -3.47 11.50 8.53
C ARG A 117 -2.12 11.55 7.80
N TRP A 118 -1.66 10.43 7.25
CA TRP A 118 -0.42 10.31 6.49
C TRP A 118 -0.64 9.73 5.10
N ARG A 119 -1.90 9.58 4.66
CA ARG A 119 -2.21 9.13 3.31
C ARG A 119 -2.17 10.30 2.35
N GLU A 120 -1.59 10.09 1.18
CA GLU A 120 -1.39 11.12 0.16
C GLU A 120 -2.17 10.82 -1.12
N SER A 121 -2.49 9.55 -1.39
CA SER A 121 -2.99 9.09 -2.71
C SER A 121 -4.32 8.31 -2.68
N GLU A 122 -4.75 7.86 -1.50
CA GLU A 122 -5.99 7.12 -1.29
C GLU A 122 -6.64 7.51 0.05
N TRP A 123 -7.92 7.19 0.24
CA TRP A 123 -8.59 7.30 1.54
C TRP A 123 -9.04 5.94 2.02
N CYS A 124 -8.97 5.69 3.32
CA CYS A 124 -9.32 4.39 3.90
C CYS A 124 -10.41 4.50 4.96
N LEU A 125 -11.45 3.70 4.77
CA LEU A 125 -12.53 3.45 5.70
C LEU A 125 -12.25 2.20 6.53
N LYS A 126 -13.01 1.99 7.62
CA LYS A 126 -12.79 0.83 8.50
C LYS A 126 -13.18 -0.46 7.80
N THR A 127 -12.46 -1.55 8.10
CA THR A 127 -12.64 -2.84 7.40
C THR A 127 -14.01 -3.50 7.66
N ASP A 128 -14.66 -3.17 8.76
CA ASP A 128 -15.95 -3.71 9.20
C ASP A 128 -17.17 -2.93 8.67
N GLU A 129 -16.95 -1.80 7.99
CA GLU A 129 -18.02 -1.03 7.35
C GLU A 129 -18.60 -1.74 6.12
N ASP A 130 -19.76 -1.31 5.65
CA ASP A 130 -20.47 -1.93 4.51
C ASP A 130 -19.86 -1.50 3.17
N MET A 131 -18.87 -2.26 2.70
CA MET A 131 -18.18 -2.01 1.42
C MET A 131 -19.14 -2.06 0.23
N GLU A 132 -20.13 -2.95 0.25
CA GLU A 132 -21.05 -3.14 -0.88
C GLU A 132 -21.95 -1.92 -1.01
N ALA A 133 -22.46 -1.40 0.11
CA ALA A 133 -23.21 -0.16 0.14
C ALA A 133 -22.36 1.04 -0.31
N ILE A 134 -21.11 1.17 0.18
CA ILE A 134 -20.18 2.23 -0.24
C ILE A 134 -19.95 2.17 -1.76
N GLN A 135 -19.58 1.00 -2.29
CA GLN A 135 -19.35 0.82 -3.72
C GLN A 135 -20.59 1.16 -4.54
N ALA A 136 -21.78 0.71 -4.11
CA ALA A 136 -23.03 1.00 -4.79
C ALA A 136 -23.36 2.50 -4.80
N ALA A 137 -23.15 3.21 -3.68
CA ALA A 137 -23.36 4.64 -3.58
C ALA A 137 -22.41 5.41 -4.51
N LEU A 138 -21.11 5.10 -4.48
CA LEU A 138 -20.11 5.77 -5.32
C LEU A 138 -20.35 5.49 -6.82
N SER A 139 -20.72 4.26 -7.18
CA SER A 139 -21.01 3.88 -8.58
C SER A 139 -22.20 4.64 -9.18
N ASN A 140 -23.12 5.14 -8.36
CA ASN A 140 -24.27 5.95 -8.78
C ASN A 140 -24.03 7.46 -8.63
N SER A 141 -22.78 7.89 -8.48
CA SER A 141 -22.40 9.28 -8.21
C SER A 141 -21.36 9.79 -9.22
N ARG A 142 -20.90 11.04 -9.01
CA ARG A 142 -19.77 11.61 -9.77
C ARG A 142 -18.44 10.86 -9.55
N TRP A 143 -18.31 10.11 -8.46
CA TRP A 143 -17.12 9.32 -8.10
C TRP A 143 -17.18 7.87 -8.61
N SER A 144 -18.01 7.57 -9.60
CA SER A 144 -18.18 6.22 -10.17
C SER A 144 -16.93 5.63 -10.81
N HIS A 145 -15.89 6.44 -11.03
CA HIS A 145 -14.59 6.01 -11.54
C HIS A 145 -13.65 5.51 -10.42
N LEU A 146 -13.92 5.83 -9.15
CA LEU A 146 -13.10 5.39 -8.02
C LEU A 146 -13.29 3.89 -7.78
N THR A 147 -12.19 3.24 -7.38
CA THR A 147 -12.19 1.83 -6.98
C THR A 147 -12.37 1.73 -5.47
N VAL A 148 -13.29 0.87 -5.03
CA VAL A 148 -13.41 0.45 -3.63
C VAL A 148 -12.85 -0.97 -3.50
N LEU A 149 -11.90 -1.18 -2.59
CA LEU A 149 -11.25 -2.46 -2.35
C LEU A 149 -11.17 -2.76 -0.85
N ARG A 150 -11.58 -3.96 -0.42
CA ARG A 150 -11.32 -4.42 0.95
C ARG A 150 -10.02 -5.20 1.04
N THR A 151 -9.18 -4.81 1.98
CA THR A 151 -8.05 -5.60 2.47
C THR A 151 -8.36 -6.12 3.87
N GLY A 152 -7.47 -6.95 4.44
CA GLY A 152 -7.58 -7.37 5.84
C GLY A 152 -7.44 -6.23 6.87
N PHE A 153 -7.22 -4.99 6.42
CA PHE A 153 -6.90 -3.83 7.25
C PHE A 153 -7.94 -2.72 7.15
N ALA A 154 -8.40 -2.43 5.94
CA ALA A 154 -9.27 -1.30 5.65
C ALA A 154 -10.05 -1.52 4.35
N ILE A 155 -11.06 -0.68 4.14
CA ILE A 155 -11.64 -0.46 2.82
C ILE A 155 -10.91 0.72 2.21
N HIS A 156 -10.25 0.51 1.07
CA HIS A 156 -9.53 1.51 0.32
C HIS A 156 -10.45 2.11 -0.74
N VAL A 157 -10.50 3.43 -0.81
CA VAL A 157 -11.11 4.20 -1.90
C VAL A 157 -9.99 4.92 -2.62
N MET A 158 -9.81 4.63 -3.90
CA MET A 158 -8.61 5.03 -4.64
C MET A 158 -8.86 5.18 -6.15
N ASP A 159 -7.97 5.92 -6.82
CA ASP A 159 -7.96 6.01 -8.28
C ASP A 159 -7.65 4.64 -8.92
N PRO A 160 -8.34 4.24 -10.00
CA PRO A 160 -8.14 2.95 -10.65
C PRO A 160 -6.73 2.74 -11.26
N CYS A 161 -5.94 3.80 -11.42
CA CYS A 161 -4.54 3.68 -11.84
C CYS A 161 -3.59 3.18 -10.73
N LEU A 162 -4.10 3.03 -9.49
CA LEU A 162 -3.32 2.58 -8.35
C LEU A 162 -3.34 1.05 -8.23
N SER A 163 -2.15 0.46 -8.35
CA SER A 163 -1.91 -0.92 -7.95
C SER A 163 -0.43 -1.11 -7.61
N LYS A 164 -0.16 -2.09 -6.73
CA LYS A 164 1.20 -2.50 -6.37
C LYS A 164 2.04 -2.85 -7.61
N GLY A 165 1.43 -3.53 -8.59
CA GLY A 165 2.10 -3.92 -9.83
C GLY A 165 2.49 -2.72 -10.70
N GLN A 166 1.59 -1.76 -10.89
CA GLN A 166 1.91 -0.54 -11.65
C GLN A 166 2.92 0.32 -10.91
N GLY A 167 2.76 0.53 -9.61
CA GLY A 167 3.72 1.28 -8.80
C GLY A 167 5.11 0.63 -8.80
N LEU A 168 5.18 -0.70 -8.76
CA LEU A 168 6.44 -1.42 -8.90
C LEU A 168 7.05 -1.22 -10.29
N ALA A 169 6.26 -1.27 -11.37
CA ALA A 169 6.77 -1.07 -12.72
C ALA A 169 7.40 0.32 -12.94
N GLU A 170 6.93 1.35 -12.25
CA GLU A 170 7.46 2.73 -12.32
C GLU A 170 8.79 2.93 -11.59
N VAL A 171 9.15 2.02 -10.68
CA VAL A 171 10.38 2.12 -9.88
C VAL A 171 11.46 1.12 -10.30
N LEU A 172 11.21 0.34 -11.35
CA LEU A 172 12.14 -0.62 -11.96
C LEU A 172 12.87 -0.02 -13.16
#